data_AF-A0A4W5L5X4-F1
#
_entry.id   AF-A0A4W5L5X4-F1
#
_cell.length_a   1.000
_cell.length_b   1.000
_cell.length_c   1.000
_cell.angle_alpha   90.00
_cell.angle_beta   90.00
_cell.angle_gamma   90.00
#
_symmetry.space_group_name_H-M   'P 1'
#
loop_
_entity.id
_entity.type
_entity.pdbx_description
1 polymer ?
#
loop_
_entity_poly.entity_id
_entity_poly.type
_entity_poly.pdbx_seq_one_letter_code
_entity_poly.pdbx_strand_id
1 'polypeptide(L)'
;FFTMKFRMDFFLVTFIVNANCCAAIYWLGLTVNGSSVGWNQTHHCKLLDWLAPDQSQLCRRNLELMHSIVHAAKLTKNTCQNTFNDMRWNCSSVEKAPRFTPDLAKGTRESAFVFSLAAALVSHSIARACSSGELPSCSCAPAPAEQAGGNCDFYSTFDT
;
A
#
# COMPACT_ATOMS: atom_id res chain seq x y z
N PHE A 1 32.37 -12.74 -21.54
CA PHE A 1 31.69 -11.46 -21.85
C PHE A 1 30.21 -11.45 -21.47
N PHE A 2 29.41 -12.47 -21.79
CA PHE A 2 27.97 -12.54 -21.44
C PHE A 2 27.68 -12.63 -19.92
N THR A 3 28.56 -13.28 -19.16
CA THR A 3 28.46 -13.44 -17.70
C THR A 3 28.81 -12.19 -16.88
N MET A 4 29.60 -11.26 -17.45
CA MET A 4 29.94 -9.98 -16.81
C MET A 4 28.84 -8.93 -16.96
N LYS A 5 28.08 -8.99 -18.08
CA LYS A 5 26.93 -8.12 -18.36
C LYS A 5 25.80 -8.34 -17.33
N PHE A 6 25.43 -9.61 -17.10
CA PHE A 6 24.45 -10.03 -16.10
C PHE A 6 24.81 -9.61 -14.67
N ARG A 7 26.10 -9.69 -14.30
CA ARG A 7 26.57 -9.29 -12.97
C ARG A 7 26.48 -7.77 -12.78
N MET A 8 26.80 -6.99 -13.81
CA MET A 8 26.74 -5.53 -13.76
C MET A 8 25.29 -5.02 -13.73
N ASP A 9 24.40 -5.65 -14.50
CA ASP A 9 22.96 -5.36 -14.48
C ASP A 9 22.35 -5.72 -13.11
N PHE A 10 22.76 -6.82 -12.49
CA PHE A 10 22.33 -7.16 -11.13
C PHE A 10 22.80 -6.12 -10.11
N PHE A 11 24.06 -5.68 -10.15
CA PHE A 11 24.54 -4.63 -9.24
C PHE A 11 23.87 -3.28 -9.49
N LEU A 12 23.62 -2.89 -10.74
CA LEU A 12 22.86 -1.69 -11.09
C LEU A 12 21.42 -1.77 -10.62
N VAL A 13 20.74 -2.91 -10.81
CA VAL A 13 19.38 -3.15 -10.30
C VAL A 13 19.38 -3.09 -8.77
N THR A 14 20.37 -3.70 -8.10
CA THR A 14 20.48 -3.66 -6.63
C THR A 14 20.77 -2.24 -6.12
N PHE A 15 21.50 -1.42 -6.88
CA PHE A 15 21.81 -0.02 -6.56
C PHE A 15 20.63 0.92 -6.84
N ILE A 16 19.90 0.70 -7.93
CA ILE A 16 18.66 1.43 -8.27
C ILE A 16 17.54 1.09 -7.28
N VAL A 17 17.44 -0.18 -6.87
CA VAL A 17 16.51 -0.62 -5.81
C VAL A 17 16.90 -0.03 -4.45
N ASN A 18 18.20 0.15 -4.17
CA ASN A 18 18.68 0.80 -2.94
C ASN A 18 18.37 2.31 -2.88
N ALA A 19 18.28 3.00 -4.02
CA ALA A 19 18.16 4.46 -4.06
C ALA A 19 16.73 5.00 -3.92
N ASN A 20 15.70 4.16 -4.08
CA ASN A 20 14.29 4.57 -4.03
C ASN A 20 13.53 4.10 -2.78
N CYS A 21 14.23 3.51 -1.81
CA CYS A 21 13.59 2.98 -0.61
C CYS A 21 13.39 4.12 0.40
N CYS A 22 12.18 4.74 0.42
CA CYS A 22 11.58 5.35 1.62
C CYS A 22 10.21 5.99 1.35
N ALA A 23 9.91 6.43 0.12
CA ALA A 23 8.66 7.15 -0.17
C ALA A 23 7.43 6.24 -0.34
N ALA A 24 7.63 4.92 -0.39
CA ALA A 24 6.62 3.98 -0.85
C ALA A 24 5.41 3.84 0.09
N ILE A 25 5.60 4.08 1.40
CA ILE A 25 4.51 4.03 2.41
C ILE A 25 4.02 5.42 2.83
N TYR A 26 4.51 6.50 2.19
CA TYR A 26 4.12 7.87 2.58
C TYR A 26 2.61 8.04 2.46
N TRP A 27 1.99 7.44 1.43
CA TRP A 27 0.54 7.45 1.18
C TRP A 27 -0.32 7.03 2.38
N LEU A 28 0.23 6.35 3.38
CA LEU A 28 -0.44 6.10 4.67
C LEU A 28 -0.84 7.40 5.41
N GLY A 29 -0.24 8.54 5.10
CA GLY A 29 -0.66 9.84 5.59
C GLY A 29 -2.06 10.27 5.12
N LEU A 30 -2.64 9.58 4.12
CA LEU A 30 -3.99 9.86 3.61
C LEU A 30 -5.05 9.76 4.71
N THR A 31 -4.78 9.05 5.81
CA THR A 31 -5.73 8.92 6.91
C THR A 31 -6.01 10.24 7.64
N VAL A 32 -5.13 11.24 7.55
CA VAL A 32 -5.25 12.51 8.29
C VAL A 32 -6.41 13.35 7.76
N ASN A 33 -6.42 13.62 6.46
CA ASN A 33 -7.43 14.47 5.81
C ASN A 33 -8.17 13.76 4.66
N GLY A 34 -7.70 12.61 4.18
CA GLY A 34 -8.25 11.98 2.98
C GLY A 34 -9.67 11.43 3.13
N SER A 35 -10.17 11.30 4.36
CA SER A 35 -11.55 10.84 4.60
C SER A 35 -12.60 11.95 4.48
N SER A 36 -12.21 13.21 4.65
CA SER A 36 -13.11 14.37 4.52
C SER A 36 -13.09 14.96 3.11
N VAL A 37 -12.19 14.48 2.24
CA VAL A 37 -12.04 14.93 0.86
C VAL A 37 -12.99 14.14 -0.03
N GLY A 38 -13.93 14.84 -0.69
CA GLY A 38 -14.67 14.27 -1.80
C GLY A 38 -13.77 14.19 -3.03
N TRP A 39 -13.27 13.01 -3.39
CA TRP A 39 -12.31 12.80 -4.48
C TRP A 39 -12.92 12.99 -5.87
N ASN A 40 -13.35 14.22 -6.20
CA ASN A 40 -13.99 14.58 -7.46
C ASN A 40 -13.13 15.50 -8.36
N GLN A 41 -12.04 16.06 -7.83
CA GLN A 41 -11.17 16.99 -8.54
C GLN A 41 -9.70 16.66 -8.35
N THR A 42 -8.91 16.77 -9.42
CA THR A 42 -7.48 16.43 -9.43
C THR A 42 -6.63 17.32 -8.52
N HIS A 43 -7.12 18.52 -8.18
CA HIS A 43 -6.45 19.42 -7.26
C HIS A 43 -6.47 18.88 -5.82
N HIS A 44 -7.41 18.00 -5.46
CA HIS A 44 -7.43 17.34 -4.15
C HIS A 44 -6.21 16.43 -3.94
N CYS A 45 -5.63 15.87 -5.01
CA CYS A 45 -4.38 15.13 -4.96
C CYS A 45 -3.15 16.01 -4.67
N LYS A 46 -3.29 17.35 -4.75
CA LYS A 46 -2.24 18.32 -4.38
C LYS A 46 -2.36 18.78 -2.93
N LEU A 47 -3.52 18.62 -2.27
CA LEU A 47 -3.71 18.93 -0.84
C LEU A 47 -2.85 18.04 0.08
N LEU A 48 -2.15 17.07 -0.51
CA LEU A 48 -1.28 16.13 0.14
C LEU A 48 0.17 16.49 -0.21
N ASP A 49 0.70 17.54 0.42
CA ASP A 49 2.05 18.08 0.16
C ASP A 49 3.18 17.05 0.27
N TRP A 50 2.88 15.90 0.88
CA TRP A 50 3.84 14.85 1.21
C TRP A 50 3.79 13.64 0.26
N LEU A 51 2.85 13.57 -0.70
CA LEU A 51 2.85 12.48 -1.68
C LEU A 51 4.07 12.58 -2.61
N ALA A 52 4.65 11.43 -2.92
CA ALA A 52 5.65 11.37 -3.97
C ALA A 52 5.03 11.82 -5.32
N PRO A 53 5.80 12.44 -6.23
CA PRO A 53 5.29 12.91 -7.52
C PRO A 53 4.51 11.84 -8.30
N ASP A 54 5.03 10.60 -8.29
CA ASP A 54 4.40 9.46 -8.97
C ASP A 54 3.08 9.04 -8.30
N GLN A 55 3.01 9.09 -6.95
CA GLN A 55 1.78 8.83 -6.21
C GLN A 55 0.72 9.91 -6.52
N SER A 56 1.13 11.18 -6.63
CA SER A 56 0.22 12.27 -7.01
C SER A 56 -0.31 12.07 -8.44
N GLN A 57 0.53 11.63 -9.37
CA GLN A 57 0.10 11.31 -10.73
C GLN A 57 -0.91 10.15 -10.73
N LEU A 58 -0.67 9.10 -9.94
CA LEU A 58 -1.57 7.97 -9.82
C LEU A 58 -2.94 8.39 -9.25
N CYS A 59 -2.94 9.23 -8.20
CA CYS A 59 -4.15 9.80 -7.62
C CYS A 59 -4.97 10.57 -8.66
N ARG A 60 -4.34 11.44 -9.46
CA ARG A 60 -5.05 12.24 -10.47
C ARG A 60 -5.65 11.40 -11.59
N ARG A 61 -5.04 10.26 -11.92
CA ARG A 61 -5.52 9.34 -12.96
C ARG A 61 -6.65 8.43 -12.49
N ASN A 62 -6.76 8.17 -11.19
CA ASN A 62 -7.69 7.19 -10.62
C ASN A 62 -8.42 7.78 -9.40
N LEU A 63 -9.14 8.88 -9.60
CA LEU A 63 -9.85 9.54 -8.50
C LEU A 63 -10.93 8.65 -7.88
N GLU A 64 -11.59 7.79 -8.66
CA GLU A 64 -12.59 6.86 -8.13
C GLU A 64 -12.01 5.87 -7.10
N LEU A 65 -10.73 5.48 -7.25
CA LEU A 65 -10.07 4.54 -6.35
C LEU A 65 -9.71 5.16 -5.00
N MET A 66 -9.64 6.50 -4.91
CA MET A 66 -9.04 7.15 -3.75
C MET A 66 -9.78 6.88 -2.44
N HIS A 67 -11.10 6.67 -2.47
CA HIS A 67 -11.85 6.25 -1.29
C HIS A 67 -11.36 4.87 -0.78
N SER A 68 -11.19 3.90 -1.67
CA SER A 68 -10.64 2.57 -1.35
C SER A 68 -9.18 2.65 -0.88
N ILE A 69 -8.37 3.55 -1.44
CA ILE A 69 -6.99 3.78 -0.99
C ILE A 69 -6.95 4.40 0.41
N VAL A 70 -7.77 5.40 0.71
CA VAL A 70 -7.86 5.99 2.05
C VAL A 70 -8.32 4.95 3.06
N HIS A 71 -9.27 4.10 2.69
CA HIS A 71 -9.71 2.98 3.53
C HIS A 71 -8.57 1.98 3.78
N ALA A 72 -7.84 1.57 2.73
CA ALA A 72 -6.68 0.68 2.84
C ALA A 72 -5.58 1.27 3.74
N ALA A 73 -5.35 2.58 3.69
CA ALA A 73 -4.38 3.26 4.57
C ALA A 73 -4.77 3.11 6.04
N LYS A 74 -6.05 3.34 6.38
CA LYS A 74 -6.56 3.17 7.75
C LYS A 74 -6.43 1.73 8.21
N LEU A 75 -6.86 0.80 7.35
CA LEU A 75 -6.79 -0.62 7.66
C LEU A 75 -5.33 -1.06 7.90
N THR A 76 -4.39 -0.56 7.12
CA THR A 76 -2.95 -0.85 7.30
C THR A 76 -2.45 -0.43 8.68
N LYS A 77 -2.80 0.79 9.11
CA LYS A 77 -2.38 1.28 10.43
C LYS A 77 -2.99 0.44 11.55
N ASN A 78 -4.30 0.22 11.49
CA ASN A 78 -5.04 -0.54 12.50
C ASN A 78 -4.55 -1.99 12.59
N THR A 79 -4.47 -2.69 11.45
CA THR A 79 -4.02 -4.08 11.40
C THR A 79 -2.58 -4.21 11.89
N CYS A 80 -1.69 -3.27 11.55
CA CYS A 80 -0.32 -3.32 12.03
C CYS A 80 -0.23 -3.17 13.55
N GLN A 81 -0.98 -2.25 14.14
CA GLN A 81 -1.04 -2.08 15.58
C GLN A 81 -1.65 -3.29 16.28
N ASN A 82 -2.74 -3.83 15.74
CA ASN A 82 -3.41 -5.01 16.32
C ASN A 82 -2.52 -6.24 16.28
N THR A 83 -1.81 -6.49 15.16
CA THR A 83 -0.93 -7.66 15.01
C THR A 83 0.28 -7.61 15.94
N PHE A 84 0.76 -6.42 16.29
CA PHE A 84 1.98 -6.23 17.08
C PHE A 84 1.74 -5.63 18.47
N ASN A 85 0.49 -5.51 18.93
CA ASN A 85 0.13 -4.85 20.19
C ASN A 85 0.93 -5.35 21.41
N ASP A 86 1.21 -6.65 21.48
CA ASP A 86 1.91 -7.33 22.58
C ASP A 86 3.42 -7.50 22.34
N MET A 87 3.95 -6.87 21.29
CA MET A 87 5.35 -6.97 20.89
C MET A 87 6.16 -5.74 21.33
N ARG A 88 7.47 -5.90 21.51
CA ARG A 88 8.39 -4.79 21.86
C ARG A 88 8.30 -3.64 20.85
N TRP A 89 8.14 -3.97 19.58
CA TRP A 89 7.74 -3.03 18.55
C TRP A 89 6.24 -3.21 18.32
N ASN A 90 5.44 -2.20 18.70
CA ASN A 90 3.98 -2.26 18.70
C ASN A 90 3.33 -1.53 17.51
N CYS A 91 4.12 -1.28 16.46
CA CYS A 91 3.71 -0.51 15.29
C CYS A 91 3.15 0.90 15.56
N SER A 92 3.36 1.49 16.74
CA SER A 92 2.84 2.84 17.06
C SER A 92 3.41 3.96 16.16
N SER A 93 4.57 3.75 15.56
CA SER A 93 5.21 4.70 14.63
C SER A 93 4.45 4.89 13.33
N VAL A 94 3.62 3.93 12.91
CA VAL A 94 2.85 3.99 11.67
C VAL A 94 1.86 5.17 11.67
N GLU A 95 1.39 5.59 12.85
CA GLU A 95 0.49 6.72 13.00
C GLU A 95 1.12 8.05 12.63
N LYS A 96 2.44 8.15 12.74
CA LYS A 96 3.18 9.38 12.43
C LYS A 96 3.33 9.61 10.92
N ALA A 97 2.80 8.72 10.07
CA ALA A 97 2.78 8.88 8.63
C ALA A 97 2.32 10.30 8.23
N PRO A 98 3.04 10.99 7.32
CA PRO A 98 4.19 10.52 6.52
C PRO A 98 5.55 10.67 7.20
N ARG A 99 5.62 11.22 8.43
CA ARG A 99 6.85 11.46 9.19
C ARG A 99 7.25 10.25 10.01
N PHE A 100 7.79 9.24 9.34
CA PHE A 100 8.20 7.99 9.96
C PHE A 100 9.43 8.13 10.86
N THR A 101 9.46 7.36 11.94
CA THR A 101 10.63 7.18 12.79
C THR A 101 11.61 6.17 12.16
N PRO A 102 12.87 6.08 12.67
CA PRO A 102 13.91 5.24 12.05
C PRO A 102 13.55 3.75 11.90
N ASP A 103 12.64 3.25 12.73
CA ASP A 103 12.09 1.90 12.65
C ASP A 103 11.29 1.64 11.37
N LEU A 104 10.75 2.67 10.70
CA LEU A 104 10.09 2.54 9.40
C LEU A 104 10.84 3.23 8.26
N ALA A 105 11.75 4.17 8.57
CA ALA A 105 12.49 4.97 7.60
C ALA A 105 13.86 4.39 7.18
N LYS A 106 14.38 3.33 7.82
CA LYS A 106 15.73 2.81 7.55
C LYS A 106 15.80 1.41 6.92
N GLY A 107 14.72 0.94 6.29
CA GLY A 107 14.71 -0.37 5.63
C GLY A 107 14.88 -1.54 6.62
N THR A 108 14.23 -1.44 7.78
CA THR A 108 14.22 -2.47 8.83
C THR A 108 13.27 -3.63 8.47
N ARG A 109 13.28 -4.71 9.28
CA ARG A 109 12.32 -5.82 9.14
C ARG A 109 10.87 -5.36 9.35
N GLU A 110 10.69 -4.42 10.27
CA GLU A 110 9.40 -3.79 10.59
C GLU A 110 8.87 -2.99 9.39
N SER A 111 9.75 -2.23 8.72
CA SER A 111 9.39 -1.49 7.51
C SER A 111 8.99 -2.41 6.34
N ALA A 112 9.68 -3.55 6.18
CA ALA A 112 9.36 -4.54 5.16
C ALA A 112 7.98 -5.16 5.42
N PHE A 113 7.66 -5.46 6.68
CA PHE A 113 6.33 -5.93 7.06
C PHE A 113 5.25 -4.91 6.71
N VAL A 114 5.40 -3.65 7.14
CA VAL A 114 4.40 -2.59 6.85
C VAL A 114 4.24 -2.39 5.35
N PHE A 115 5.31 -2.46 4.57
CA PHE A 115 5.23 -2.35 3.11
C PHE A 115 4.43 -3.49 2.49
N SER A 116 4.71 -4.74 2.89
CA SER A 116 3.97 -5.91 2.39
C SER A 116 2.49 -5.87 2.79
N LEU A 117 2.21 -5.45 4.03
CA LEU A 117 0.85 -5.31 4.56
C LEU A 117 0.10 -4.21 3.79
N ALA A 118 0.72 -3.06 3.59
CA ALA A 118 0.15 -1.94 2.86
C ALA A 118 -0.21 -2.32 1.40
N ALA A 119 0.69 -3.05 0.72
CA ALA A 119 0.43 -3.54 -0.63
C ALA A 119 -0.75 -4.54 -0.68
N ALA A 120 -0.77 -5.50 0.25
CA ALA A 120 -1.84 -6.49 0.35
C ALA A 120 -3.20 -5.82 0.60
N LEU A 121 -3.24 -4.82 1.49
CA LEU A 121 -4.47 -4.13 1.86
C LEU A 121 -5.00 -3.18 0.78
N VAL A 122 -4.12 -2.57 -0.02
CA VAL A 122 -4.55 -1.83 -1.22
C VAL A 122 -5.24 -2.77 -2.20
N SER A 123 -4.60 -3.91 -2.53
CA SER A 123 -5.18 -4.90 -3.44
C SER A 123 -6.49 -5.46 -2.90
N HIS A 124 -6.56 -5.79 -1.61
CA HIS A 124 -7.78 -6.27 -0.96
C HIS A 124 -8.91 -5.25 -1.00
N SER A 125 -8.64 -3.99 -0.61
CA SER A 125 -9.64 -2.93 -0.57
C SER A 125 -10.23 -2.64 -1.95
N ILE A 126 -9.39 -2.57 -2.98
CA ILE A 126 -9.84 -2.37 -4.37
C ILE A 126 -10.64 -3.59 -4.85
N ALA A 127 -10.14 -4.81 -4.63
CA ALA A 127 -10.84 -6.03 -5.03
C ALA A 127 -12.23 -6.13 -4.37
N ARG A 128 -12.32 -5.77 -3.08
CA ARG A 128 -13.59 -5.73 -2.34
C ARG A 128 -14.54 -4.72 -2.95
N ALA A 129 -14.10 -3.48 -3.18
CA ALA A 129 -14.92 -2.42 -3.79
C ALA A 129 -15.39 -2.80 -5.22
N CYS A 130 -14.56 -3.53 -5.96
CA CYS A 130 -14.95 -4.10 -7.25
C CYS A 130 -16.03 -5.18 -7.11
N SER A 131 -15.86 -6.11 -6.16
CA SER A 131 -16.85 -7.18 -5.94
C SER A 131 -18.17 -6.68 -5.35
N SER A 132 -18.17 -5.59 -4.59
CA SER A 132 -19.38 -4.97 -4.04
C SER A 132 -20.13 -4.08 -5.03
N GLY A 133 -19.53 -3.79 -6.19
CA GLY A 133 -20.11 -2.90 -7.19
C GLY A 133 -19.99 -1.40 -6.85
N GLU A 134 -19.22 -1.04 -5.82
CA GLU A 134 -18.93 0.35 -5.48
C GLU A 134 -18.06 1.03 -6.54
N LEU A 135 -17.22 0.25 -7.24
CA LEU A 135 -16.33 0.76 -8.26
C LEU A 135 -16.81 0.37 -9.68
N PRO A 136 -17.24 1.35 -10.51
CA PRO A 136 -17.80 1.04 -11.83
C PRO A 136 -16.74 0.68 -12.88
N SER A 137 -15.46 1.00 -12.61
CA SER A 137 -14.35 0.84 -13.57
C SER A 137 -13.77 -0.58 -13.61
N CYS A 138 -14.30 -1.53 -12.85
CA CYS A 138 -13.81 -2.91 -12.79
C CYS A 138 -14.96 -3.93 -12.84
N SER A 139 -14.61 -5.17 -13.15
CA SER A 139 -15.53 -6.31 -13.18
C SER A 139 -14.88 -7.52 -12.50
N CYS A 140 -15.72 -8.43 -12.01
CA CYS A 140 -15.25 -9.69 -11.44
C CYS A 140 -14.58 -10.53 -12.53
N ALA A 141 -13.44 -11.12 -12.18
CA ALA A 141 -12.79 -12.08 -13.06
C ALA A 141 -13.69 -13.32 -13.26
N PRO A 142 -13.63 -13.96 -14.44
CA PRO A 142 -14.27 -15.26 -14.64
C PRO A 142 -13.80 -16.28 -13.60
N ALA A 143 -14.66 -17.24 -13.27
CA ALA A 143 -14.29 -18.33 -12.38
C ALA A 143 -13.08 -19.09 -12.94
N PRO A 144 -12.05 -19.39 -12.13
CA PRO A 144 -10.89 -20.13 -12.58
C PRO A 144 -11.30 -21.53 -13.04
N ALA A 145 -10.70 -21.99 -14.15
CA ALA A 145 -10.99 -23.32 -14.73
C ALA A 145 -10.53 -24.48 -13.82
N GLU A 146 -9.63 -24.20 -12.86
CA GLU A 146 -9.13 -25.15 -11.88
C GLU A 146 -9.40 -24.59 -10.48
N GLN A 147 -10.23 -25.30 -9.71
CA GLN A 147 -10.45 -24.99 -8.31
C GLN A 147 -9.15 -25.29 -7.56
N ALA A 148 -8.55 -24.27 -6.95
CA ALA A 148 -7.42 -24.48 -6.06
C ALA A 148 -7.87 -25.43 -4.93
N GLY A 149 -7.39 -26.67 -4.98
CA GLY A 149 -7.64 -27.69 -3.95
C GLY A 149 -6.88 -27.35 -2.67
N GLY A 150 -7.36 -26.35 -1.94
CA GLY A 150 -6.79 -25.89 -0.68
C GLY A 150 -7.61 -24.75 -0.07
N ASN A 151 -7.74 -24.75 1.25
CA ASN A 151 -8.47 -23.73 2.00
C ASN A 151 -7.66 -22.42 2.05
N CYS A 152 -7.64 -21.67 0.95
CA CYS A 152 -6.99 -20.37 0.84
C CYS A 152 -7.97 -19.25 1.19
N ASP A 153 -8.44 -19.20 2.44
CA ASP A 153 -9.30 -18.12 2.92
C ASP A 153 -8.45 -16.89 3.27
N PHE A 154 -8.09 -16.10 2.24
CA PHE A 154 -7.53 -14.75 2.45
C PHE A 154 -8.54 -13.82 3.16
N TYR A 155 -9.82 -14.16 3.12
CA TYR A 155 -10.93 -13.38 3.65
C TYR A 155 -10.90 -13.25 5.19
N SER A 156 -10.36 -14.24 5.90
CA SER A 156 -10.53 -14.32 7.37
C SER A 156 -9.55 -13.49 8.19
N THR A 157 -8.46 -12.98 7.61
CA THR A 157 -7.40 -12.28 8.39
C THR A 157 -7.59 -10.75 8.43
N PHE A 158 -8.39 -10.18 7.52
CA PHE A 158 -8.54 -8.73 7.37
C PHE A 158 -9.92 -8.19 7.78
N ASP A 159 -10.88 -9.06 8.07
CA ASP A 159 -12.27 -8.71 8.46
C ASP A 159 -12.52 -8.75 10.00
N THR A 160 -11.47 -8.86 10.82
CA THR A 160 -11.52 -8.79 12.30
C THR A 160 -10.88 -7.51 12.81
#